data_AF-X0VNB1-F1
#
_entry.id   AF-X0VNB1-F1
#
_cell.length_a   1.000
_cell.length_b   1.000
_cell.length_c   1.000
_cell.angle_alpha   90.00
_cell.angle_beta   90.00
_cell.angle_gamma   90.00
#
_symmetry.space_group_name_H-M   'P 1'
#
loop_
_entity.id
_entity.type
_entity.pdbx_description
1 polymer ?
#
loop_
_entity_poly.entity_id
_entity_poly.type
_entity_poly.pdbx_seq_one_letter_code
_entity_poly.pdbx_strand_id
1 'polypeptide(L)'
;MDQHFIAWWNLENLFDVEGTPPLDRPEWLASALASELRGWTAEVLAKKIAQLAWVIKQMNAGAGPDLLGVCEVENKNVLLKLVSALGDLGRNYQV
;
A
#
# COMPACT_ATOMS: atom_id res chain seq x y z
N MET A 1 -1.23 -16.38 27.53
CA MET A 1 -2.13 -15.79 26.52
C MET A 1 -1.26 -15.20 25.45
N ASP A 2 -1.54 -15.53 24.20
CA ASP A 2 -0.82 -14.93 23.08
C ASP A 2 -1.28 -13.47 22.91
N GLN A 3 -0.34 -12.58 22.63
CA GLN A 3 -0.63 -11.18 22.34
C GLN A 3 -0.70 -11.00 20.82
N HIS A 4 -1.74 -10.33 20.35
CA HIS A 4 -1.90 -9.97 18.94
C HIS A 4 -1.88 -8.45 18.79
N PHE A 5 -1.14 -7.98 17.79
CA PHE A 5 -1.06 -6.57 17.43
C PHE A 5 -1.94 -6.29 16.21
N ILE A 6 -2.92 -5.41 16.38
CA ILE A 6 -3.85 -5.03 15.32
C ILE A 6 -3.69 -3.53 15.08
N ALA A 7 -3.49 -3.14 13.83
CA ALA A 7 -3.36 -1.75 13.41
C ALA A 7 -4.35 -1.42 12.30
N TRP A 8 -4.72 -0.15 12.23
CA TRP A 8 -5.50 0.41 11.12
C TRP A 8 -4.87 1.71 10.66
N TRP A 9 -4.70 1.88 9.34
CA TRP A 9 -4.08 3.09 8.79
C TRP A 9 -4.65 3.47 7.42
N ASN A 10 -5.10 4.72 7.30
CA ASN A 10 -5.36 5.35 6.01
C ASN A 10 -4.03 5.66 5.27
N LEU A 11 -3.86 5.16 4.05
CA LEU A 11 -2.62 5.29 3.26
C LEU A 11 -2.56 6.56 2.38
N GLU A 12 -3.55 7.45 2.53
CA GLU A 12 -3.66 8.75 1.83
C GLU A 12 -3.57 8.62 0.31
N ASN A 13 -4.48 7.88 -0.30
CA ASN A 13 -4.47 7.50 -1.72
C ASN A 13 -3.17 6.81 -2.17
N LEU A 14 -3.09 5.51 -1.94
CA LEU A 14 -2.09 4.65 -2.54
C LEU A 14 -2.55 4.24 -3.94
N PHE A 15 -2.27 5.10 -4.92
CA PHE A 15 -2.54 4.86 -6.33
C PHE A 15 -1.50 3.97 -6.99
N ASP A 16 -1.92 3.25 -8.03
CA ASP A 16 -1.03 2.56 -8.96
C ASP A 16 -0.50 3.54 -10.04
N VAL A 17 0.45 3.10 -10.86
CA VAL A 17 1.12 3.97 -11.84
C VAL A 17 0.24 4.34 -13.04
N GLU A 18 0.60 5.41 -13.75
CA GLU A 18 0.00 5.73 -15.05
C GLU A 18 0.24 4.57 -16.04
N GLY A 19 -0.84 4.06 -16.66
CA GLY A 19 -0.78 2.87 -17.54
C GLY A 19 -1.27 1.55 -16.92
N THR A 20 -1.82 1.57 -15.70
CA THR A 20 -2.57 0.44 -15.13
C THR A 20 -3.64 -0.05 -16.11
N PRO A 21 -3.76 -1.38 -16.36
CA PRO A 21 -4.73 -1.92 -17.31
C PRO A 21 -6.17 -1.51 -16.99
N PRO A 22 -7.07 -1.41 -17.99
CA PRO A 22 -8.48 -1.07 -17.77
C PRO A 22 -9.23 -1.99 -16.80
N LEU A 23 -8.76 -3.24 -16.65
CA LEU A 23 -9.30 -4.19 -15.67
C LEU A 23 -9.09 -3.70 -14.22
N ASP A 24 -7.95 -3.08 -13.94
CA ASP A 24 -7.55 -2.58 -12.62
C ASP A 24 -7.86 -1.08 -12.45
N ARG A 25 -7.99 -0.33 -13.54
CA ARG A 25 -8.41 1.08 -13.56
C ARG A 25 -9.33 1.36 -14.77
N PRO A 26 -10.66 1.27 -14.61
CA PRO A 26 -11.61 1.56 -15.68
C PRO A 26 -11.49 2.99 -16.21
N GLU A 27 -11.90 3.24 -17.46
CA GLU A 27 -11.75 4.54 -18.14
C GLU A 27 -12.37 5.72 -17.38
N TRP A 28 -13.54 5.52 -16.76
CA TRP A 28 -14.20 6.56 -15.96
C TRP A 28 -13.35 6.95 -14.73
N LEU A 29 -12.66 5.99 -14.11
CA LEU A 29 -11.79 6.23 -12.96
C LEU A 29 -10.48 6.87 -13.40
N ALA A 30 -9.90 6.40 -14.51
CA ALA A 30 -8.72 7.02 -15.11
C ALA A 30 -8.98 8.50 -15.46
N SER A 31 -10.15 8.80 -16.01
CA SER A 31 -10.56 10.17 -16.31
C SER A 31 -10.74 11.02 -15.05
N ALA A 32 -11.33 10.46 -14.00
CA ALA A 32 -11.54 11.15 -12.72
C ALA A 32 -10.22 11.43 -11.97
N LEU A 33 -9.21 10.57 -12.12
CA LEU A 33 -7.90 10.68 -11.46
C LEU A 33 -6.83 11.37 -12.32
N ALA A 34 -7.15 11.78 -13.54
CA ALA A 34 -6.15 12.28 -14.49
C ALA A 34 -5.36 13.48 -13.96
N SER A 35 -5.99 14.36 -13.17
CA SER A 35 -5.32 15.52 -12.56
C SER A 35 -4.40 15.14 -11.41
N GLU A 36 -4.83 14.18 -10.59
CA GLU A 36 -4.21 13.66 -9.37
C GLU A 36 -2.97 12.83 -9.70
N LEU A 37 -3.02 12.09 -10.81
CA LEU A 37 -1.92 11.25 -11.27
C LEU A 37 -0.84 12.03 -12.04
N ARG A 38 -0.99 13.34 -12.24
CA ARG A 38 0.07 14.15 -12.89
C ARG A 38 1.35 14.14 -12.05
N GLY A 39 2.40 13.54 -12.61
CA GLY A 39 3.67 13.36 -11.92
C GLY A 39 3.69 12.16 -10.96
N TRP A 40 2.63 11.34 -10.92
CA TRP A 40 2.61 10.08 -10.19
C TRP A 40 3.30 8.99 -11.00
N THR A 41 4.62 8.90 -10.85
CA THR A 41 5.45 7.91 -11.55
C THR A 41 5.69 6.65 -10.72
N ALA A 42 6.29 5.62 -11.33
CA ALA A 42 6.71 4.42 -10.62
C ALA A 42 7.69 4.71 -9.48
N GLU A 43 8.56 5.71 -9.65
CA GLU A 43 9.51 6.16 -8.63
C GLU A 43 8.79 6.82 -7.44
N VAL A 44 7.75 7.61 -7.69
CA VAL A 44 6.92 8.22 -6.64
C VAL A 44 6.18 7.15 -5.85
N LEU A 45 5.55 6.20 -6.53
CA LEU A 45 4.90 5.06 -5.89
C LEU A 45 5.89 4.24 -5.05
N ALA A 46 7.05 3.89 -5.61
CA ALA A 46 8.08 3.14 -4.90
C ALA A 46 8.55 3.87 -3.63
N LYS A 47 8.76 5.19 -3.72
CA LYS A 47 9.12 6.02 -2.57
C LYS A 47 8.04 6.02 -1.50
N LYS A 48 6.76 6.17 -1.88
CA LYS A 48 5.64 6.14 -0.93
C LYS A 48 5.54 4.79 -0.23
N ILE A 49 5.63 3.68 -0.98
CA ILE A 49 5.61 2.33 -0.41
C ILE A 49 6.77 2.14 0.58
N ALA A 50 7.98 2.59 0.23
CA ALA A 50 9.13 2.50 1.13
C ALA A 50 8.91 3.28 2.44
N GLN A 51 8.29 4.46 2.37
CA GLN A 51 7.96 5.27 3.55
C GLN A 51 6.88 4.62 4.42
N LEU A 52 5.81 4.09 3.82
CA LEU A 52 4.76 3.36 4.54
C LEU A 52 5.34 2.11 5.22
N ALA A 53 6.12 1.31 4.47
CA ALA A 53 6.77 0.11 4.98
C ALA A 53 7.74 0.43 6.13
N TRP A 54 8.48 1.54 6.04
CA TRP A 54 9.37 1.98 7.11
C TRP A 54 8.59 2.21 8.41
N VAL A 55 7.48 2.93 8.38
CA VAL A 55 6.64 3.17 9.58
C VAL A 55 6.02 1.88 10.12
N ILE A 56 5.43 1.06 9.25
CA ILE A 56 4.81 -0.22 9.64
C ILE A 56 5.84 -1.14 10.32
N LYS A 57 7.07 -1.19 9.78
CA LYS A 57 8.15 -1.99 10.36
C LYS A 57 8.55 -1.54 11.76
N GLN A 58 8.32 -0.29 12.14
CA GLN A 58 8.63 0.20 13.49
C GLN A 58 7.51 -0.07 14.51
N MET A 59 6.30 -0.42 14.06
CA MET A 59 5.20 -0.72 14.96
C MET A 59 5.54 -1.90 15.88
N ASN A 60 5.01 -1.89 17.11
CA ASN A 60 5.13 -2.97 18.08
C ASN A 60 6.59 -3.38 18.35
N ALA A 61 7.44 -2.38 18.62
CA ALA A 61 8.87 -2.55 18.89
C ALA A 61 9.63 -3.28 17.77
N GLY A 62 9.27 -3.00 16.51
CA GLY A 62 9.92 -3.60 15.35
C GLY A 62 9.25 -4.89 14.83
N ALA A 63 8.20 -5.38 15.50
CA ALA A 63 7.54 -6.63 15.12
C ALA A 63 6.48 -6.47 14.01
N GLY A 64 6.08 -5.23 13.71
CA GLY A 64 4.94 -4.94 12.86
C GLY A 64 3.61 -5.46 13.45
N PRO A 65 2.47 -5.18 12.81
CA PRO A 65 1.17 -5.71 13.22
C PRO A 65 0.98 -7.18 12.80
N ASP A 66 0.22 -7.99 13.54
CA ASP A 66 -0.26 -9.29 13.08
C ASP A 66 -1.38 -9.14 12.04
N LEU A 67 -2.21 -8.10 12.20
CA LEU A 67 -3.26 -7.71 11.28
C LEU A 67 -3.20 -6.21 11.01
N LEU A 68 -3.12 -5.83 9.74
CA LEU A 68 -3.11 -4.44 9.29
C LEU A 68 -4.34 -4.18 8.42
N GLY A 69 -5.29 -3.40 8.95
CA GLY A 69 -6.36 -2.82 8.17
C GLY A 69 -5.90 -1.54 7.47
N VAL A 70 -6.28 -1.35 6.21
CA VAL A 70 -5.94 -0.14 5.45
C VAL A 70 -7.12 0.37 4.64
N CYS A 71 -7.09 1.65 4.31
CA CYS A 71 -8.02 2.27 3.36
C CYS A 71 -7.27 3.22 2.40
N GLU A 72 -8.03 3.78 1.45
CA GLU A 72 -7.51 4.61 0.35
C GLU A 72 -6.45 3.90 -0.49
N VAL A 73 -6.78 2.68 -0.87
CA VAL A 73 -5.97 1.83 -1.75
C VAL A 73 -6.71 1.70 -3.06
N GLU A 74 -6.02 1.95 -4.17
CA GLU A 74 -6.66 1.86 -5.48
C GLU A 74 -7.00 0.42 -5.88
N ASN A 75 -6.03 -0.50 -5.77
CA ASN A 75 -6.20 -1.87 -6.24
C ASN A 75 -5.31 -2.88 -5.48
N LYS A 76 -5.46 -4.17 -5.80
CA LYS A 76 -4.69 -5.25 -5.16
C LYS A 76 -3.19 -5.19 -5.47
N ASN A 77 -2.79 -4.72 -6.65
CA ASN A 77 -1.39 -4.67 -7.07
C ASN A 77 -0.54 -3.80 -6.13
N VAL A 78 -1.03 -2.62 -5.74
CA VAL A 78 -0.30 -1.74 -4.82
C VAL A 78 -0.18 -2.32 -3.41
N LEU A 79 -1.16 -3.10 -2.94
CA LEU A 79 -1.07 -3.83 -1.68
C LEU A 79 -0.04 -4.96 -1.73
N LEU A 80 0.03 -5.70 -2.83
CA LEU A 80 1.06 -6.72 -3.01
C LEU A 80 2.47 -6.10 -3.01
N LYS A 81 2.65 -4.92 -3.61
CA LYS A 81 3.91 -4.17 -3.53
C LYS A 81 4.23 -3.75 -2.08
N LEU A 82 3.23 -3.30 -1.30
CA LEU A 82 3.42 -3.00 0.12
C LEU A 82 3.80 -4.24 0.92
N VAL A 83 3.10 -5.37 0.74
CA VAL A 83 3.43 -6.66 1.38
C VAL A 83 4.86 -7.09 1.03
N SER A 84 5.26 -6.97 -0.24
CA SER A 84 6.64 -7.25 -0.65
C SER A 84 7.65 -6.37 0.07
N ALA A 85 7.36 -5.07 0.26
CA ALA A 85 8.24 -4.16 1.01
C ALA A 85 8.31 -4.47 2.51
N LEU A 86 7.32 -5.19 3.05
CA LEU A 86 7.25 -5.66 4.44
C LEU A 86 7.90 -7.02 4.69
N GLY A 87 8.46 -7.67 3.66
CA GLY A 87 8.97 -9.05 3.73
C GLY A 87 9.97 -9.33 4.86
N ASP A 88 10.76 -8.33 5.26
CA ASP A 88 11.75 -8.46 6.34
C ASP A 88 11.14 -8.64 7.73
N LEU A 89 9.83 -8.44 7.90
CA LEU A 89 9.13 -8.70 9.17
C LEU A 89 8.93 -10.19 9.47
N GLY A 90 9.19 -11.08 8.50
CA GLY A 90 8.92 -12.52 8.65
C GLY A 90 7.42 -12.85 8.79
N ARG A 91 6.55 -11.89 8.46
CA ARG A 91 5.08 -12.05 8.45
C ARG A 91 4.63 -12.58 7.09
N ASN A 92 3.61 -13.43 7.08
CA ASN A 92 2.99 -13.93 5.86
C ASN A 92 1.66 -13.21 5.57
N TYR A 93 1.74 -11.91 5.29
CA TYR A 93 0.53 -11.14 4.95
C TYR A 93 -0.09 -11.63 3.64
N GLN A 94 -1.42 -11.75 3.63
CA GLN A 94 -2.21 -12.11 2.46
C GLN A 94 -3.14 -10.94 2.09
N VAL A 95 -3.38 -10.76 0.79
CA VAL A 95 -4.20 -9.69 0.20
C VAL A 95 -5.31 -10.27 -0.67
#